data_AF-A0A971BVP6-F1
#
_entry.id   AF-A0A971BVP6-F1
#
_cell.length_a   1.000
_cell.length_b   1.000
_cell.length_c   1.000
_cell.angle_alpha   90.00
_cell.angle_beta   90.00
_cell.angle_gamma   90.00
#
_symmetry.space_group_name_H-M   'P 1'
#
loop_
_entity.id
_entity.type
_entity.pdbx_description
1 polymer ?
#
loop_
_entity_poly.entity_id
_entity_poly.type
_entity_poly.pdbx_seq_one_letter_code
_entity_poly.pdbx_strand_id
1 'polypeptide(L)'
;MEDKLRNIIASIGPLDADAVEKAARRQDSLAKPPGSLGKLESLSIQIAGITGRVCNKIEKRRVIVLAADNGVYEEGVSSSPQSVTLAQTINLTRGLTGCAVLARHFGSELQVVDVGVNAEVRCEAVLDRKIAFGTKNLYKESAMTREQALKAILTGVELARQAKADGVSIVGVGEMGICNTTTSSAVLASLLRLPALAVTGRGGGITDSMFEKKKTVIDGAIASLRPDPEDPVDVLSKVGGFDLCAMCGVFLGCAEQRIPAVVDGLISITAALCAVRLCGNVKGYLILSHESFEKGYAVAAGELGLSSLFLLDMRLGEGSGCPLAFEVAAAACTVMRDMATFAEAEINDDYLEEIRGKDCFTA
;
A
#
# COMPACT_ATOMS: atom_id res chain seq x y z
N MET A 1 -7.17 18.95 -13.63
CA MET A 1 -6.72 17.99 -12.60
C MET A 1 -5.37 17.38 -12.94
N GLU A 2 -5.11 17.10 -14.22
CA GLU A 2 -3.78 16.69 -14.72
C GLU A 2 -2.63 17.58 -14.24
N ASP A 3 -2.72 18.90 -14.41
CA ASP A 3 -1.67 19.81 -13.95
C ASP A 3 -1.45 19.75 -12.43
N LYS A 4 -2.53 19.54 -11.67
CA LYS A 4 -2.43 19.37 -10.21
C LYS A 4 -1.65 18.10 -9.87
N LEU A 5 -1.96 16.98 -10.52
CA LEU A 5 -1.24 15.72 -10.32
C LEU A 5 0.23 15.84 -10.75
N ARG A 6 0.51 16.47 -11.89
CA ARG A 6 1.88 16.73 -12.36
C ARG A 6 2.69 17.57 -11.36
N ASN A 7 2.09 18.61 -10.79
CA ASN A 7 2.74 19.43 -9.77
C ASN A 7 3.04 18.65 -8.48
N ILE A 8 2.14 17.76 -8.06
CA ILE A 8 2.37 16.86 -6.92
C ILE A 8 3.51 15.89 -7.23
N ILE A 9 3.51 15.26 -8.40
CA ILE A 9 4.59 14.35 -8.81
C ILE A 9 5.95 15.05 -8.81
N ALA A 10 5.99 16.30 -9.30
CA ALA A 10 7.21 17.10 -9.37
C ALA A 10 7.74 17.54 -8.00
N SER A 11 6.90 17.58 -6.95
CA SER A 11 7.32 17.95 -5.59
C SER A 11 7.84 16.75 -4.78
N ILE A 12 7.59 15.52 -5.23
CA ILE A 12 8.07 14.30 -4.56
C ILE A 12 9.56 14.13 -4.84
N GLY A 13 10.38 14.49 -3.85
CA GLY A 13 11.83 14.27 -3.86
C GLY A 13 12.23 12.83 -3.49
N PRO A 14 13.51 12.48 -3.63
CA PRO A 14 14.05 11.25 -3.08
C PRO A 14 14.11 11.30 -1.54
N LEU A 15 14.50 10.17 -0.93
CA LEU A 15 14.85 10.11 0.48
C LEU A 15 15.98 11.10 0.80
N ASP A 16 15.99 11.60 2.03
CA ASP A 16 17.02 12.50 2.52
C ASP A 16 18.32 11.72 2.73
N ALA A 17 19.29 11.95 1.85
CA ALA A 17 20.55 11.21 1.83
C ALA A 17 21.39 11.44 3.11
N ASP A 18 21.37 12.65 3.67
CA ASP A 18 22.11 12.99 4.89
C ASP A 18 21.49 12.30 6.11
N ALA A 19 20.16 12.25 6.19
CA ALA A 19 19.47 11.50 7.24
C ALA A 19 19.70 9.98 7.12
N VAL A 20 19.73 9.44 5.90
CA VAL A 20 20.10 8.02 5.64
C VAL A 20 21.50 7.73 6.14
N GLU A 21 22.49 8.56 5.77
CA GLU A 21 23.89 8.36 6.16
C GLU A 21 24.06 8.47 7.69
N LYS A 22 23.47 9.48 8.32
CA LYS A 22 23.51 9.65 9.78
C LYS A 22 22.82 8.50 10.51
N ALA A 23 21.71 8.00 9.98
CA ALA A 23 21.00 6.86 10.56
C ALA A 23 21.81 5.55 10.44
N ALA A 24 22.49 5.33 9.31
CA ALA A 24 23.39 4.18 9.13
C ALA A 24 24.54 4.22 10.15
N ARG A 25 25.24 5.36 10.26
CA ARG A 25 26.30 5.55 11.26
C ARG A 25 25.79 5.32 12.69
N ARG A 26 24.57 5.78 13.00
CA ARG A 26 23.94 5.52 14.30
C ARG A 26 23.73 4.02 14.51
N GLN A 27 23.18 3.28 13.54
CA GLN A 27 22.99 1.83 13.64
C GLN A 27 24.30 1.05 13.84
N ASP A 28 25.36 1.46 13.16
CA ASP A 28 26.68 0.80 13.24
C ASP A 28 27.37 1.02 14.60
N SER A 29 27.00 2.08 15.31
CA SER A 29 27.54 2.40 16.64
C SER A 29 26.82 1.71 17.80
N LEU A 30 25.65 1.12 17.57
CA LEU A 30 24.88 0.43 18.61
C LEU A 30 25.63 -0.82 19.09
N ALA A 31 25.53 -1.14 20.38
CA ALA A 31 26.22 -2.25 21.04
C ALA A 31 25.70 -3.64 20.61
N LYS A 32 25.88 -3.96 19.33
CA LYS A 32 25.50 -5.20 18.64
C LYS A 32 26.47 -5.47 17.49
N PRO A 33 26.68 -6.73 17.08
CA PRO A 33 27.40 -7.00 15.84
C PRO A 33 26.74 -6.25 14.66
N PRO A 34 27.53 -5.67 13.73
CA PRO A 34 26.97 -4.93 12.59
C PRO A 34 25.97 -5.78 11.79
N GLY A 35 24.83 -5.21 11.43
CA GLY A 35 23.79 -5.90 10.66
C GLY A 35 23.03 -7.01 11.41
N SER A 36 23.32 -7.30 12.68
CA SER A 36 22.74 -8.45 13.39
C SER A 36 21.22 -8.35 13.64
N LEU A 37 20.61 -7.17 13.48
CA LEU A 37 19.16 -6.98 13.56
C LEU A 37 18.48 -6.94 12.19
N GLY A 38 19.24 -7.16 11.11
CA GLY A 38 18.75 -7.34 9.75
C GLY A 38 17.79 -6.24 9.31
N LYS A 39 16.56 -6.62 8.92
CA LYS A 39 15.56 -5.71 8.36
C LYS A 39 15.14 -4.57 9.31
N LEU A 40 15.30 -4.71 10.62
CA LEU A 40 15.02 -3.62 11.56
C LEU A 40 15.99 -2.46 11.36
N GLU A 41 17.24 -2.75 11.05
CA GLU A 41 18.26 -1.72 10.79
C GLU A 41 17.90 -0.93 9.54
N SER A 42 17.71 -1.63 8.41
CA SER A 42 17.33 -1.00 7.15
C SER A 42 16.01 -0.24 7.24
N LEU A 43 15.02 -0.75 7.99
CA LEU A 43 13.73 -0.08 8.15
C LEU A 43 13.87 1.24 8.93
N SER A 44 14.63 1.26 10.01
CA SER A 44 14.88 2.49 10.77
C SER A 44 15.66 3.54 9.96
N ILE A 45 16.61 3.11 9.13
CA ILE A 45 17.36 3.97 8.19
C ILE A 45 16.43 4.52 7.10
N GLN A 46 15.58 3.67 6.51
CA GLN A 46 14.59 4.08 5.52
C GLN A 46 13.65 5.14 6.11
N ILE A 47 13.10 4.91 7.31
CA ILE A 47 12.22 5.88 7.98
C ILE A 47 12.97 7.19 8.23
N ALA A 48 14.25 7.15 8.62
CA ALA A 48 15.06 8.37 8.76
C ALA A 48 15.22 9.13 7.45
N GLY A 49 15.49 8.43 6.34
CA GLY A 49 15.53 9.02 5.01
C GLY A 49 14.19 9.62 4.58
N ILE A 50 13.08 8.97 4.91
CA ILE A 50 11.75 9.50 4.63
C ILE A 50 11.53 10.79 5.41
N THR A 51 11.69 10.78 6.73
CA THR A 51 11.32 11.91 7.59
C THR A 51 12.37 13.02 7.63
N GLY A 52 13.59 12.78 7.15
CA GLY A 52 14.73 13.68 7.27
C GLY A 52 15.29 13.78 8.70
N ARG A 53 14.97 12.81 9.57
CA ARG A 53 15.36 12.82 10.99
C ARG A 53 15.87 11.46 11.42
N VAL A 54 16.93 11.42 12.23
CA VAL A 54 17.43 10.18 12.86
C VAL A 54 16.69 9.94 14.17
N CYS A 55 16.62 8.69 14.64
CA CYS A 55 15.96 8.31 15.90
C CYS A 55 14.48 8.71 15.98
N ASN A 56 13.71 8.39 14.92
CA ASN A 56 12.28 8.69 14.87
C ASN A 56 11.47 8.04 16.00
N LYS A 57 10.25 8.53 16.19
CA LYS A 57 9.20 7.89 16.99
C LYS A 57 7.97 7.68 16.12
N ILE A 58 7.38 6.49 16.22
CA ILE A 58 6.13 6.12 15.54
C ILE A 58 5.00 6.20 16.56
N GLU A 59 4.48 7.41 16.76
CA GLU A 59 3.48 7.71 17.80
C GLU A 59 2.06 7.55 17.25
N LYS A 60 1.61 8.49 16.41
CA LYS A 60 0.28 8.44 15.81
C LYS A 60 0.33 7.65 14.50
N ARG A 61 -0.49 6.61 14.40
CA ARG A 61 -0.54 5.67 13.28
C ARG A 61 -1.96 5.65 12.72
N ARG A 62 -2.11 5.64 11.40
CA ARG A 62 -3.44 5.61 10.76
C ARG A 62 -3.48 4.59 9.64
N VAL A 63 -4.48 3.71 9.65
CA VAL A 63 -4.87 2.92 8.49
C VAL A 63 -6.00 3.68 7.78
N ILE A 64 -5.85 3.93 6.49
CA ILE A 64 -6.88 4.52 5.63
C ILE A 64 -7.44 3.40 4.76
N VAL A 65 -8.74 3.13 4.88
CA VAL A 65 -9.45 2.10 4.11
C VAL A 65 -10.38 2.74 3.10
N LEU A 66 -10.12 2.47 1.82
CA LEU A 66 -10.81 3.07 0.69
C LEU A 66 -11.85 2.10 0.14
N ALA A 67 -13.14 2.43 0.27
CA ALA A 67 -14.24 1.57 -0.10
C ALA A 67 -14.86 1.94 -1.45
N ALA A 68 -14.98 0.96 -2.35
CA ALA A 68 -15.64 1.11 -3.64
C ALA A 68 -16.17 -0.21 -4.21
N ASP A 69 -17.25 -0.14 -4.97
CA ASP A 69 -17.79 -1.26 -5.73
C ASP A 69 -17.31 -1.25 -7.19
N ASN A 70 -17.21 -2.44 -7.78
CA ASN A 70 -16.72 -2.61 -9.14
C ASN A 70 -17.78 -3.21 -10.06
N GLY A 71 -18.06 -2.55 -11.20
CA GLY A 71 -19.11 -2.95 -12.13
C GLY A 71 -18.90 -4.31 -12.80
N VAL A 72 -17.65 -4.80 -12.82
CA VAL A 72 -17.31 -6.15 -13.28
C VAL A 72 -17.99 -7.26 -12.46
N TYR A 73 -18.61 -6.92 -11.32
CA TYR A 73 -19.51 -7.79 -10.57
C TYR A 73 -20.58 -8.45 -11.46
N GLU A 74 -21.09 -7.76 -12.47
CA GLU A 74 -22.06 -8.29 -13.44
C GLU A 74 -21.57 -9.55 -14.17
N GLU A 75 -20.25 -9.72 -14.27
CA GLU A 75 -19.64 -10.88 -14.91
C GLU A 75 -19.53 -12.10 -13.98
N GLY A 76 -20.01 -12.03 -12.73
CA GLY A 76 -20.01 -13.18 -11.82
C GLY A 76 -18.61 -13.69 -11.45
N VAL A 77 -17.65 -12.77 -11.30
CA VAL A 77 -16.25 -13.05 -10.96
C VAL A 77 -15.97 -13.02 -9.45
N SER A 78 -17.01 -12.93 -8.63
CA SER A 78 -16.95 -12.93 -7.16
C SER A 78 -18.00 -13.88 -6.59
N SER A 79 -17.65 -14.58 -5.50
CA SER A 79 -18.57 -15.42 -4.73
C SER A 79 -19.40 -14.62 -3.73
N SER A 80 -18.91 -13.44 -3.32
CA SER A 80 -19.60 -12.55 -2.39
C SER A 80 -20.59 -11.63 -3.11
N PRO A 81 -21.79 -11.40 -2.54
CA PRO A 81 -22.74 -10.44 -3.08
C PRO A 81 -22.24 -9.01 -2.91
N GLN A 82 -22.59 -8.12 -3.85
CA GLN A 82 -22.12 -6.73 -3.87
C GLN A 82 -22.51 -5.94 -2.60
N SER A 83 -23.60 -6.31 -1.91
CA SER A 83 -24.02 -5.71 -0.64
C SER A 83 -22.98 -5.83 0.49
N VAL A 84 -22.03 -6.76 0.38
CA VAL A 84 -20.96 -6.94 1.37
C VAL A 84 -20.05 -5.71 1.44
N THR A 85 -19.82 -4.98 0.33
CA THR A 85 -19.01 -3.75 0.34
C THR A 85 -19.58 -2.74 1.33
N LEU A 86 -20.87 -2.42 1.20
CA LEU A 86 -21.56 -1.50 2.12
C LEU A 86 -21.52 -2.01 3.57
N ALA A 87 -21.86 -3.30 3.76
CA ALA A 87 -21.92 -3.89 5.10
C ALA A 87 -20.56 -3.82 5.82
N GLN A 88 -19.47 -4.18 5.13
CA GLN A 88 -18.13 -4.14 5.72
C GLN A 88 -17.59 -2.72 5.88
N THR A 89 -17.91 -1.81 4.96
CA THR A 89 -17.58 -0.38 5.12
C THR A 89 -18.13 0.17 6.45
N ILE A 90 -19.37 -0.19 6.80
CA ILE A 90 -19.98 0.18 8.07
C ILE A 90 -19.41 -0.64 9.25
N ASN A 91 -19.10 -1.92 9.06
CA ASN A 91 -18.55 -2.75 10.13
C ASN A 91 -17.11 -2.36 10.51
N LEU A 92 -16.32 -1.82 9.58
CA LEU A 92 -15.00 -1.26 9.83
C LEU A 92 -15.10 -0.14 10.87
N THR A 93 -16.04 0.80 10.70
CA THR A 93 -16.24 1.90 11.67
C THR A 93 -16.79 1.43 13.01
N ARG A 94 -17.47 0.27 13.05
CA ARG A 94 -17.97 -0.36 14.28
C ARG A 94 -16.93 -1.21 15.01
N GLY A 95 -15.72 -1.37 14.47
CA GLY A 95 -14.69 -2.16 15.13
C GLY A 95 -14.91 -3.67 15.08
N LEU A 96 -15.62 -4.17 14.05
CA LEU A 96 -16.04 -5.57 13.93
C LEU A 96 -15.22 -6.38 12.92
N THR A 97 -14.49 -5.73 12.01
CA THR A 97 -13.71 -6.42 10.98
C THR A 97 -12.30 -6.74 11.44
N GLY A 98 -11.58 -7.57 10.66
CA GLY A 98 -10.21 -7.98 11.01
C GLY A 98 -9.26 -6.80 11.16
N CYS A 99 -9.26 -5.86 10.19
CA CYS A 99 -8.44 -4.66 10.29
C CYS A 99 -8.86 -3.78 11.48
N ALA A 100 -10.16 -3.61 11.72
CA ALA A 100 -10.64 -2.77 12.81
C ALA A 100 -10.31 -3.33 14.21
N VAL A 101 -10.35 -4.66 14.36
CA VAL A 101 -9.93 -5.34 15.60
C VAL A 101 -8.43 -5.17 15.83
N LEU A 102 -7.59 -5.36 14.80
CA LEU A 102 -6.14 -5.19 14.89
C LEU A 102 -5.76 -3.73 15.14
N ALA A 103 -6.37 -2.78 14.43
CA ALA A 103 -6.15 -1.36 14.62
C ALA A 103 -6.48 -0.94 16.06
N ARG A 104 -7.62 -1.37 16.61
CA ARG A 104 -7.97 -1.12 18.02
C ARG A 104 -6.98 -1.76 18.99
N HIS A 105 -6.56 -2.99 18.75
CA HIS A 105 -5.62 -3.70 19.62
C HIS A 105 -4.26 -2.99 19.71
N PHE A 106 -3.73 -2.52 18.57
CA PHE A 106 -2.44 -1.83 18.47
C PHE A 106 -2.55 -0.30 18.58
N GLY A 107 -3.70 0.24 19.00
CA GLY A 107 -3.91 1.68 19.17
C GLY A 107 -3.74 2.51 17.89
N SER A 108 -3.97 1.91 16.72
CA SER A 108 -3.92 2.59 15.42
C SER A 108 -5.28 3.20 15.08
N GLU A 109 -5.27 4.42 14.56
CA GLU A 109 -6.47 5.06 14.04
C GLU A 109 -6.92 4.34 12.76
N LEU A 110 -8.23 4.10 12.63
CA LEU A 110 -8.82 3.56 11.40
C LEU A 110 -9.74 4.62 10.78
N GLN A 111 -9.37 5.10 9.59
CA GLN A 111 -10.18 6.03 8.80
C GLN A 111 -10.81 5.28 7.63
N VAL A 112 -12.13 5.21 7.59
CA VAL A 112 -12.89 4.58 6.51
C VAL A 112 -13.42 5.64 5.57
N VAL A 113 -13.16 5.50 4.28
CA VAL A 113 -13.52 6.48 3.26
C VAL A 113 -14.31 5.80 2.15
N ASP A 114 -15.50 6.30 1.88
CA ASP A 114 -16.30 5.89 0.73
C ASP A 114 -15.86 6.70 -0.49
N VAL A 115 -15.20 6.03 -1.45
CA VAL A 115 -14.80 6.63 -2.72
C VAL A 115 -15.64 6.12 -3.89
N GLY A 116 -16.50 5.12 -3.67
CA GLY A 116 -17.30 4.56 -4.75
C GLY A 116 -18.23 3.40 -4.39
N VAL A 117 -18.73 3.31 -3.15
CA VAL A 117 -19.68 2.23 -2.78
C VAL A 117 -20.97 2.38 -3.61
N ASN A 118 -21.48 1.30 -4.18
CA ASN A 118 -22.70 1.27 -5.01
C ASN A 118 -23.98 1.29 -4.15
N ALA A 119 -24.02 2.18 -3.17
CA ALA A 119 -25.16 2.43 -2.29
C ALA A 119 -25.00 3.78 -1.58
N GLU A 120 -26.09 4.30 -1.02
CA GLU A 120 -26.01 5.37 -0.02
C GLU A 120 -25.40 4.82 1.28
N VAL A 121 -24.28 5.39 1.72
CA VAL A 121 -23.66 5.03 3.00
C VAL A 121 -24.22 5.92 4.09
N ARG A 122 -25.18 5.39 4.87
CA ARG A 122 -25.79 6.10 6.01
C ARG A 122 -25.02 5.84 7.30
N CYS A 123 -23.79 6.33 7.36
CA CYS A 123 -22.91 6.22 8.53
C CYS A 123 -21.97 7.42 8.59
N GLU A 124 -22.16 8.31 9.57
CA GLU A 124 -21.37 9.54 9.74
C GLU A 124 -19.87 9.27 9.94
N ALA A 125 -19.52 8.13 10.54
CA ALA A 125 -18.13 7.72 10.76
C ALA A 125 -17.42 7.29 9.45
N VAL A 126 -18.14 7.14 8.34
CA VAL A 126 -17.55 6.91 7.02
C VAL A 126 -17.38 8.27 6.34
N LEU A 127 -16.14 8.61 5.98
CA LEU A 127 -15.85 9.86 5.29
C LEU A 127 -16.38 9.79 3.84
N ASP A 128 -17.32 10.65 3.49
CA ASP A 128 -17.87 10.72 2.14
C ASP A 128 -16.90 11.44 1.19
N ARG A 129 -16.37 10.68 0.23
CA ARG A 129 -15.61 11.17 -0.93
C ARG A 129 -16.08 10.47 -2.20
N LYS A 130 -17.35 10.07 -2.26
CA LYS A 130 -17.87 9.22 -3.33
C LYS A 130 -17.68 9.88 -4.69
N ILE A 131 -17.05 9.15 -5.61
CA ILE A 131 -16.82 9.62 -6.98
C ILE A 131 -18.05 9.30 -7.86
N ALA A 132 -18.57 8.08 -7.73
CA ALA A 132 -19.80 7.59 -8.33
C ALA A 132 -20.32 6.36 -7.56
N PHE A 133 -21.49 5.85 -7.93
CA PHE A 133 -22.03 4.60 -7.40
C PHE A 133 -21.40 3.40 -8.11
N GLY A 134 -20.23 2.97 -7.64
CA GLY A 134 -19.43 1.92 -8.26
C GLY A 134 -18.81 2.32 -9.61
N THR A 135 -17.81 1.57 -10.04
CA THR A 135 -17.27 1.69 -11.41
C THR A 135 -18.21 1.05 -12.44
N LYS A 136 -18.00 1.37 -13.71
CA LYS A 136 -18.60 0.65 -14.83
C LYS A 136 -17.98 -0.75 -14.96
N ASN A 137 -18.63 -1.59 -15.75
CA ASN A 137 -18.14 -2.92 -16.05
C ASN A 137 -17.01 -2.86 -17.09
N LEU A 138 -15.77 -3.06 -16.64
CA LEU A 138 -14.56 -3.04 -17.46
C LEU A 138 -14.59 -4.00 -18.67
N TYR A 139 -15.45 -5.02 -18.64
CA TYR A 139 -15.60 -5.96 -19.76
C TYR A 139 -16.39 -5.37 -20.93
N LYS A 140 -17.20 -4.33 -20.67
CA LYS A 140 -18.10 -3.71 -21.64
C LYS A 140 -17.62 -2.32 -22.07
N GLU A 141 -17.09 -1.55 -21.14
CA GLU A 141 -16.62 -0.17 -21.34
C GLU A 141 -15.55 0.18 -20.29
N SER A 142 -14.88 1.33 -20.40
CA SER A 142 -13.92 1.78 -19.38
C SER A 142 -14.55 1.86 -18.00
N ALA A 143 -13.84 1.37 -16.97
CA ALA A 143 -14.31 1.36 -15.57
C ALA A 143 -14.75 2.75 -15.07
N MET A 144 -14.08 3.81 -15.50
CA MET A 144 -14.43 5.19 -15.19
C MET A 144 -13.89 6.14 -16.26
N THR A 145 -14.30 7.41 -16.22
CA THR A 145 -13.65 8.43 -17.05
C THR A 145 -12.26 8.74 -16.48
N ARG A 146 -11.34 9.19 -17.36
CA ARG A 146 -10.02 9.68 -16.93
C ARG A 146 -10.14 10.79 -15.87
N GLU A 147 -11.14 11.67 -16.01
CA GLU A 147 -11.42 12.72 -15.04
C GLU A 147 -11.78 12.16 -13.65
N GLN A 148 -12.60 11.11 -13.60
CA GLN A 148 -12.97 10.44 -12.35
C GLN A 148 -11.76 9.73 -11.73
N ALA A 149 -10.89 9.11 -12.53
CA ALA A 149 -9.64 8.51 -12.05
C ALA A 149 -8.74 9.57 -11.39
N LEU A 150 -8.53 10.71 -12.05
CA LEU A 150 -7.78 11.84 -11.49
C LEU A 150 -8.41 12.38 -10.20
N LYS A 151 -9.75 12.51 -10.15
CA LYS A 151 -10.46 12.96 -8.95
C LYS A 151 -10.24 11.99 -7.79
N ALA A 152 -10.28 10.68 -8.04
CA ALA A 152 -10.03 9.66 -7.02
C ALA A 152 -8.56 9.69 -6.54
N ILE A 153 -7.59 9.83 -7.45
CA ILE A 153 -6.17 9.98 -7.08
C ILE A 153 -5.96 11.23 -6.22
N LEU A 154 -6.48 12.39 -6.65
CA LEU A 154 -6.35 13.62 -5.87
C LEU A 154 -7.07 13.55 -4.52
N THR A 155 -8.15 12.77 -4.41
CA THR A 155 -8.80 12.46 -3.13
C THR A 155 -7.83 11.74 -2.20
N GLY A 156 -7.14 10.71 -2.69
CA GLY A 156 -6.11 10.00 -1.93
C GLY A 156 -4.98 10.89 -1.44
N VAL A 157 -4.48 11.78 -2.31
CA VAL A 157 -3.43 12.75 -1.95
C VAL A 157 -3.90 13.64 -0.79
N GLU A 158 -5.14 14.12 -0.84
CA GLU A 158 -5.71 14.95 0.21
C GLU A 158 -5.84 14.21 1.55
N LEU A 159 -6.19 12.92 1.53
CA LEU A 159 -6.24 12.11 2.76
C LEU A 159 -4.87 11.98 3.42
N ALA A 160 -3.79 11.84 2.64
CA ALA A 160 -2.43 11.81 3.17
C ALA A 160 -1.98 13.18 3.72
N ARG A 161 -2.38 14.29 3.07
CA ARG A 161 -2.17 15.65 3.60
C ARG A 161 -2.90 15.87 4.91
N GLN A 162 -4.14 15.41 5.01
CA GLN A 162 -4.89 15.44 6.27
C GLN A 162 -4.18 14.62 7.34
N ALA A 163 -3.69 13.41 7.01
CA ALA A 163 -2.90 12.60 7.94
C ALA A 163 -1.65 13.35 8.43
N LYS A 164 -0.93 14.07 7.55
CA LYS A 164 0.19 14.93 7.96
C LYS A 164 -0.24 16.01 8.94
N ALA A 165 -1.30 16.75 8.60
CA ALA A 165 -1.82 17.84 9.43
C ALA A 165 -2.28 17.35 10.80
N ASP A 166 -2.81 16.13 10.87
CA ASP A 166 -3.24 15.46 12.10
C ASP A 166 -2.08 14.90 12.93
N GLY A 167 -0.83 15.07 12.49
CA GLY A 167 0.37 14.57 13.17
C GLY A 167 0.62 13.06 13.01
N VAL A 168 0.02 12.42 12.01
CA VAL A 168 0.25 10.99 11.74
C VAL A 168 1.70 10.77 11.28
N SER A 169 2.37 9.84 11.96
CA SER A 169 3.79 9.50 11.75
C SER A 169 4.01 8.38 10.74
N ILE A 170 3.00 7.54 10.51
CA ILE A 170 3.01 6.44 9.53
C ILE A 170 1.58 6.15 9.08
N VAL A 171 1.39 5.91 7.78
CA VAL A 171 0.08 5.62 7.18
C VAL A 171 0.09 4.20 6.61
N GLY A 172 -0.98 3.45 6.82
CA GLY A 172 -1.24 2.17 6.19
C GLY A 172 -2.42 2.29 5.24
N VAL A 173 -2.37 1.56 4.14
CA VAL A 173 -3.34 1.73 3.04
C VAL A 173 -4.03 0.42 2.74
N GLY A 174 -5.34 0.40 3.01
CA GLY A 174 -6.23 -0.74 2.79
C GLY A 174 -7.43 -0.38 1.92
N GLU A 175 -8.25 -1.38 1.63
CA GLU A 175 -9.42 -1.24 0.77
C GLU A 175 -10.61 -2.04 1.29
N MET A 176 -11.79 -1.75 0.76
CA MET A 176 -12.93 -2.67 0.84
C MET A 176 -13.71 -2.59 -0.46
N GLY A 177 -13.73 -3.67 -1.24
CA GLY A 177 -14.48 -3.67 -2.49
C GLY A 177 -14.75 -5.04 -3.08
N ILE A 178 -16.01 -5.34 -3.36
CA ILE A 178 -16.32 -6.55 -4.12
C ILE A 178 -15.80 -6.43 -5.57
N CYS A 179 -15.19 -7.53 -6.04
CA CYS A 179 -14.52 -7.69 -7.34
C CYS A 179 -13.21 -6.90 -7.56
N ASN A 180 -12.65 -6.22 -6.56
CA ASN A 180 -11.42 -5.44 -6.78
C ASN A 180 -10.14 -6.29 -6.97
N THR A 181 -10.16 -7.58 -6.61
CA THR A 181 -9.07 -8.49 -7.02
C THR A 181 -9.04 -8.69 -8.54
N THR A 182 -10.19 -8.56 -9.22
CA THR A 182 -10.28 -8.59 -10.70
C THR A 182 -9.69 -7.31 -11.30
N THR A 183 -10.09 -6.14 -10.81
CA THR A 183 -9.53 -4.85 -11.29
C THR A 183 -8.03 -4.76 -11.00
N SER A 184 -7.58 -5.23 -9.83
CA SER A 184 -6.15 -5.29 -9.49
C SER A 184 -5.37 -6.17 -10.47
N SER A 185 -5.89 -7.36 -10.76
CA SER A 185 -5.25 -8.27 -11.72
C SER A 185 -5.23 -7.68 -13.13
N ALA A 186 -6.29 -6.97 -13.55
CA ALA A 186 -6.34 -6.30 -14.85
C ALA A 186 -5.34 -5.14 -14.94
N VAL A 187 -5.20 -4.34 -13.87
CA VAL A 187 -4.21 -3.27 -13.79
C VAL A 187 -2.79 -3.83 -13.84
N LEU A 188 -2.46 -4.87 -13.06
CA LEU A 188 -1.15 -5.51 -13.09
C LEU A 188 -0.83 -6.12 -14.47
N ALA A 189 -1.78 -6.86 -15.05
CA ALA A 189 -1.64 -7.44 -16.38
C ALA A 189 -1.37 -6.36 -17.44
N SER A 190 -2.08 -5.23 -17.35
CA SER A 190 -1.91 -4.10 -18.25
C SER A 190 -0.53 -3.45 -18.10
N LEU A 191 -0.14 -3.03 -16.88
CA LEU A 191 1.12 -2.34 -16.63
C LEU A 191 2.34 -3.20 -16.98
N LEU A 192 2.27 -4.50 -16.71
CA LEU A 192 3.40 -5.42 -16.87
C LEU A 192 3.37 -6.19 -18.20
N ARG A 193 2.33 -5.97 -19.02
CA ARG A 193 2.10 -6.69 -20.28
C ARG A 193 2.12 -8.21 -20.09
N LEU A 194 1.49 -8.67 -19.01
CA LEU A 194 1.40 -10.08 -18.64
C LEU A 194 -0.01 -10.62 -18.92
N PRO A 195 -0.15 -11.92 -19.24
CA PRO A 195 -1.46 -12.54 -19.35
C PRO A 195 -2.16 -12.57 -17.97
N ALA A 196 -3.49 -12.53 -17.95
CA ALA A 196 -4.26 -12.57 -16.70
C ALA A 196 -3.85 -13.75 -15.79
N LEU A 197 -3.54 -14.91 -16.37
CA LEU A 197 -3.09 -16.10 -15.63
C LEU A 197 -1.84 -15.86 -14.76
N ALA A 198 -0.95 -14.95 -15.15
CA ALA A 198 0.27 -14.68 -14.40
C ALA A 198 0.01 -13.91 -13.10
N VAL A 199 -1.06 -13.11 -13.05
CA VAL A 199 -1.32 -12.17 -11.95
C VAL A 199 -2.64 -12.43 -11.21
N THR A 200 -3.49 -13.31 -11.72
CA THR A 200 -4.81 -13.57 -11.14
C THR A 200 -4.77 -14.75 -10.17
N GLY A 201 -5.20 -14.51 -8.94
CA GLY A 201 -5.52 -15.52 -7.93
C GLY A 201 -7.02 -15.75 -7.76
N ARG A 202 -7.36 -16.69 -6.87
CA ARG A 202 -8.75 -17.04 -6.54
C ARG A 202 -9.44 -16.05 -5.60
N GLY A 203 -8.70 -15.09 -5.00
CA GLY A 203 -9.26 -14.12 -4.07
C GLY A 203 -9.95 -14.78 -2.87
N GLY A 204 -11.17 -14.35 -2.59
CA GLY A 204 -12.03 -14.84 -1.50
C GLY A 204 -12.54 -16.29 -1.65
N GLY A 205 -11.98 -17.10 -2.56
CA GLY A 205 -12.33 -18.51 -2.73
C GLY A 205 -13.41 -18.74 -3.79
N ILE A 206 -13.04 -18.62 -5.07
CA ILE A 206 -13.92 -18.90 -6.22
C ILE A 206 -13.69 -20.30 -6.81
N THR A 207 -14.72 -20.83 -7.49
CA THR A 207 -14.67 -22.12 -8.19
C THR A 207 -13.73 -22.08 -9.41
N ASP A 208 -13.38 -23.22 -9.97
CA ASP A 208 -12.55 -23.31 -11.18
C ASP A 208 -13.20 -22.60 -12.38
N SER A 209 -14.51 -22.80 -12.57
CA SER A 209 -15.26 -22.13 -13.63
C SER A 209 -15.27 -20.61 -13.48
N MET A 210 -15.42 -20.11 -12.25
CA MET A 210 -15.33 -18.67 -11.96
C MET A 210 -13.91 -18.14 -12.16
N PHE A 211 -12.89 -18.92 -11.82
CA PHE A 211 -11.49 -18.54 -12.05
C PHE A 211 -11.17 -18.43 -13.54
N GLU A 212 -11.60 -19.40 -14.36
CA GLU A 212 -11.48 -19.31 -15.81
C GLU A 212 -12.23 -18.10 -16.36
N LYS A 213 -13.48 -17.87 -15.91
CA LYS A 213 -14.25 -16.70 -16.31
C LYS A 213 -13.55 -15.39 -15.95
N LYS A 214 -12.97 -15.29 -14.75
CA LYS A 214 -12.23 -14.12 -14.29
C LYS A 214 -11.04 -13.80 -15.22
N LYS A 215 -10.26 -14.81 -15.62
CA LYS A 215 -9.15 -14.63 -16.57
C LYS A 215 -9.65 -14.15 -17.94
N THR A 216 -10.69 -14.79 -18.49
CA THR A 216 -11.30 -14.40 -19.78
C THR A 216 -11.80 -12.96 -19.76
N VAL A 217 -12.46 -12.55 -18.67
CA VAL A 217 -12.95 -11.18 -18.50
C VAL A 217 -11.79 -10.18 -18.49
N ILE A 218 -10.70 -10.48 -17.78
CA ILE A 218 -9.53 -9.61 -17.71
C ILE A 218 -8.85 -9.48 -19.08
N ASP A 219 -8.48 -10.61 -19.71
CA ASP A 219 -7.78 -10.60 -21.00
C ASP A 219 -8.64 -9.94 -22.09
N GLY A 220 -9.96 -10.22 -22.10
CA GLY A 220 -10.90 -9.62 -23.04
C GLY A 220 -11.06 -8.10 -22.87
N ALA A 221 -11.12 -7.62 -21.62
CA ALA A 221 -11.18 -6.19 -21.34
C ALA A 221 -9.90 -5.46 -21.78
N ILE A 222 -8.72 -6.04 -21.51
CA ILE A 222 -7.43 -5.45 -21.93
C ILE A 222 -7.35 -5.41 -23.46
N ALA A 223 -7.76 -6.48 -24.14
CA ALA A 223 -7.75 -6.54 -25.60
C ALA A 223 -8.69 -5.50 -26.24
N SER A 224 -9.87 -5.27 -25.64
CA SER A 224 -10.87 -4.32 -26.14
C SER A 224 -10.48 -2.86 -25.83
N LEU A 225 -10.16 -2.56 -24.58
CA LEU A 225 -9.93 -1.19 -24.10
C LEU A 225 -8.53 -0.67 -24.40
N ARG A 226 -7.56 -1.57 -24.61
CA ARG A 226 -6.14 -1.27 -24.90
C ARG A 226 -5.58 -0.19 -23.96
N PRO A 227 -5.51 -0.47 -22.64
CA PRO A 227 -4.88 0.45 -21.69
C PRO A 227 -3.40 0.65 -22.03
N ASP A 228 -2.93 1.89 -21.98
CA ASP A 228 -1.54 2.24 -22.23
C ASP A 228 -0.69 1.95 -20.98
N PRO A 229 0.22 0.96 -21.02
CA PRO A 229 1.05 0.60 -19.86
C PRO A 229 1.97 1.72 -19.38
N GLU A 230 2.27 2.71 -20.22
CA GLU A 230 3.12 3.85 -19.86
C GLU A 230 2.32 5.03 -19.26
N ASP A 231 0.99 4.97 -19.26
CA ASP A 231 0.10 5.95 -18.64
C ASP A 231 -0.74 5.28 -17.53
N PRO A 232 -0.26 5.24 -16.28
CA PRO A 232 -0.98 4.59 -15.18
C PRO A 232 -2.38 5.18 -14.93
N VAL A 233 -2.63 6.45 -15.28
CA VAL A 233 -3.97 7.04 -15.15
C VAL A 233 -4.90 6.48 -16.23
N ASP A 234 -4.40 6.25 -17.46
CA ASP A 234 -5.16 5.57 -18.51
C ASP A 234 -5.50 4.14 -18.09
N VAL A 235 -4.53 3.37 -17.60
CA VAL A 235 -4.74 2.00 -17.09
C VAL A 235 -5.80 1.99 -16.00
N LEU A 236 -5.65 2.83 -14.97
CA LEU A 236 -6.61 2.92 -13.86
C LEU A 236 -8.02 3.32 -14.35
N SER A 237 -8.11 4.25 -15.30
CA SER A 237 -9.41 4.68 -15.83
C SER A 237 -10.14 3.59 -16.61
N LYS A 238 -9.39 2.76 -17.36
CA LYS A 238 -9.95 1.70 -18.21
C LYS A 238 -10.29 0.44 -17.44
N VAL A 239 -9.37 -0.06 -16.61
CA VAL A 239 -9.48 -1.39 -15.99
C VAL A 239 -9.32 -1.39 -14.46
N GLY A 240 -9.17 -0.22 -13.83
CA GLY A 240 -9.01 -0.07 -12.39
C GLY A 240 -10.31 0.05 -11.60
N GLY A 241 -10.18 0.56 -10.38
CA GLY A 241 -11.26 0.78 -9.40
C GLY A 241 -11.08 2.11 -8.68
N PHE A 242 -12.15 2.70 -8.14
CA PHE A 242 -12.03 3.97 -7.39
C PHE A 242 -11.17 3.81 -6.13
N ASP A 243 -11.22 2.63 -5.51
CA ASP A 243 -10.34 2.21 -4.42
C ASP A 243 -8.87 2.23 -4.86
N LEU A 244 -8.51 1.59 -5.97
CA LEU A 244 -7.15 1.58 -6.54
C LEU A 244 -6.64 2.99 -6.85
N CYS A 245 -7.47 3.82 -7.49
CA CYS A 245 -7.13 5.21 -7.78
C CYS A 245 -6.87 6.01 -6.50
N ALA A 246 -7.75 5.89 -5.50
CA ALA A 246 -7.61 6.59 -4.23
C ALA A 246 -6.38 6.11 -3.45
N MET A 247 -6.12 4.79 -3.38
CA MET A 247 -4.92 4.25 -2.75
C MET A 247 -3.63 4.72 -3.44
N CYS A 248 -3.60 4.74 -4.77
CA CYS A 248 -2.49 5.32 -5.54
C CYS A 248 -2.23 6.78 -5.13
N GLY A 249 -3.31 7.54 -4.97
CA GLY A 249 -3.27 8.90 -4.44
C GLY A 249 -2.70 9.00 -3.02
N VAL A 250 -3.11 8.10 -2.11
CA VAL A 250 -2.58 8.07 -0.73
C VAL A 250 -1.08 7.84 -0.74
N PHE A 251 -0.56 6.91 -1.54
CA PHE A 251 0.89 6.68 -1.64
C PHE A 251 1.65 7.89 -2.20
N LEU A 252 1.13 8.55 -3.24
CA LEU A 252 1.70 9.79 -3.78
C LEU A 252 1.70 10.90 -2.71
N GLY A 253 0.59 11.07 -2.00
CA GLY A 253 0.47 12.07 -0.95
C GLY A 253 1.36 11.77 0.25
N CYS A 254 1.53 10.51 0.65
CA CYS A 254 2.48 10.13 1.71
C CYS A 254 3.91 10.48 1.30
N ALA A 255 4.30 10.21 0.06
CA ALA A 255 5.62 10.59 -0.45
C ALA A 255 5.81 12.12 -0.48
N GLU A 256 4.81 12.87 -0.98
CA GLU A 256 4.80 14.34 -0.97
C GLU A 256 4.97 14.90 0.45
N GLN A 257 4.27 14.31 1.43
CA GLN A 257 4.27 14.75 2.82
C GLN A 257 5.39 14.15 3.67
N ARG A 258 6.27 13.34 3.04
CA ARG A 258 7.37 12.63 3.70
C ARG A 258 6.90 11.79 4.89
N ILE A 259 5.85 11.00 4.67
CA ILE A 259 5.28 10.04 5.62
C ILE A 259 5.58 8.63 5.11
N PRO A 260 6.12 7.71 5.93
CA PRO A 260 6.24 6.31 5.55
C PRO A 260 4.85 5.69 5.30
N ALA A 261 4.72 4.96 4.20
CA ALA A 261 3.46 4.35 3.78
C ALA A 261 3.57 2.83 3.78
N VAL A 262 2.72 2.18 4.57
CA VAL A 262 2.63 0.73 4.64
C VAL A 262 1.65 0.21 3.59
N VAL A 263 2.14 -0.73 2.80
CA VAL A 263 1.39 -1.44 1.76
C VAL A 263 0.86 -2.75 2.36
N ASP A 264 -0.43 -3.00 2.18
CA ASP A 264 -1.11 -4.21 2.66
C ASP A 264 -0.92 -5.39 1.68
N GLY A 265 -1.99 -6.02 1.21
CA GLY A 265 -1.96 -7.14 0.26
C GLY A 265 -2.04 -6.72 -1.22
N LEU A 266 -2.55 -7.64 -2.06
CA LEU A 266 -2.59 -7.54 -3.53
C LEU A 266 -3.12 -6.19 -4.05
N ILE A 267 -4.27 -5.74 -3.55
CA ILE A 267 -4.92 -4.53 -4.09
C ILE A 267 -4.07 -3.30 -3.74
N SER A 268 -3.57 -3.23 -2.50
CA SER A 268 -2.72 -2.15 -2.00
C SER A 268 -1.38 -2.07 -2.78
N ILE A 269 -0.70 -3.20 -3.01
CA ILE A 269 0.56 -3.21 -3.78
C ILE A 269 0.37 -2.89 -5.26
N THR A 270 -0.79 -3.24 -5.83
CA THR A 270 -1.15 -2.83 -7.20
C THR A 270 -1.27 -1.31 -7.30
N ALA A 271 -1.97 -0.68 -6.36
CA ALA A 271 -2.05 0.78 -6.29
C ALA A 271 -0.70 1.45 -6.01
N ALA A 272 0.16 0.82 -5.19
CA ALA A 272 1.51 1.29 -4.94
C ALA A 272 2.38 1.23 -6.21
N LEU A 273 2.26 0.17 -7.02
CA LEU A 273 2.94 0.06 -8.31
C LEU A 273 2.48 1.17 -9.27
N CYS A 274 1.17 1.48 -9.34
CA CYS A 274 0.68 2.63 -10.10
C CYS A 274 1.35 3.94 -9.64
N ALA A 275 1.44 4.16 -8.32
CA ALA A 275 2.07 5.35 -7.77
C ALA A 275 3.56 5.44 -8.12
N VAL A 276 4.30 4.32 -8.09
CA VAL A 276 5.72 4.25 -8.48
C VAL A 276 5.91 4.46 -9.99
N ARG A 277 5.00 3.96 -10.82
CA ARG A 277 5.02 4.21 -12.28
C ARG A 277 4.73 5.68 -12.62
N LEU A 278 3.92 6.37 -11.81
CA LEU A 278 3.73 7.82 -11.92
C LEU A 278 4.92 8.62 -11.39
N CYS A 279 5.54 8.17 -10.30
CA CYS A 279 6.68 8.84 -9.67
C CYS A 279 7.62 7.81 -9.01
N GLY A 280 8.78 7.55 -9.63
CA GLY A 280 9.72 6.52 -9.16
C GLY A 280 10.23 6.72 -7.73
N ASN A 281 10.29 7.97 -7.26
CA ASN A 281 10.70 8.31 -5.89
C ASN A 281 9.78 7.72 -4.83
N VAL A 282 8.49 7.49 -5.14
CA VAL A 282 7.50 6.89 -4.22
C VAL A 282 8.00 5.56 -3.66
N LYS A 283 8.78 4.78 -4.43
CA LYS A 283 9.31 3.48 -4.00
C LYS A 283 10.02 3.55 -2.64
N GLY A 284 10.81 4.61 -2.41
CA GLY A 284 11.55 4.80 -1.16
C GLY A 284 10.66 4.99 0.07
N TYR A 285 9.40 5.38 -0.12
CA TYR A 285 8.44 5.65 0.95
C TYR A 285 7.60 4.43 1.34
N LEU A 286 7.66 3.36 0.55
CA LEU A 286 6.83 2.17 0.72
C LEU A 286 7.47 1.17 1.68
N ILE A 287 6.66 0.63 2.59
CA ILE A 287 7.00 -0.47 3.49
C ILE A 287 5.99 -1.59 3.24
N LEU A 288 6.45 -2.71 2.67
CA LEU A 288 5.56 -3.85 2.41
C LEU A 288 5.28 -4.60 3.72
N SER A 289 4.01 -4.72 4.12
CA SER A 289 3.64 -5.42 5.36
C SER A 289 3.86 -6.93 5.26
N HIS A 290 2.93 -7.66 4.67
CA HIS A 290 2.95 -9.12 4.56
C HIS A 290 2.99 -9.56 3.09
N GLU A 291 3.61 -10.69 2.81
CA GLU A 291 3.47 -11.34 1.52
C GLU A 291 2.05 -11.92 1.42
N SER A 292 1.24 -11.33 0.55
CA SER A 292 -0.12 -11.81 0.35
C SER A 292 -0.11 -13.14 -0.40
N PHE A 293 -0.99 -14.06 0.01
CA PHE A 293 -1.15 -15.36 -0.66
C PHE A 293 -1.60 -15.24 -2.14
N GLU A 294 -2.12 -14.09 -2.55
CA GLU A 294 -2.55 -13.86 -3.93
C GLU A 294 -1.36 -13.76 -4.90
N LYS A 295 -1.41 -14.54 -5.99
CA LYS A 295 -0.34 -14.66 -7.00
C LYS A 295 0.19 -13.32 -7.53
N GLY A 296 -0.69 -12.35 -7.78
CA GLY A 296 -0.29 -11.03 -8.30
C GLY A 296 0.57 -10.22 -7.34
N TYR A 297 0.55 -10.52 -6.04
CA TYR A 297 1.35 -9.82 -5.04
C TYR A 297 2.84 -10.02 -5.29
N ALA A 298 3.28 -11.27 -5.42
CA ALA A 298 4.69 -11.60 -5.64
C ALA A 298 5.23 -10.97 -6.94
N VAL A 299 4.38 -10.91 -7.98
CA VAL A 299 4.72 -10.24 -9.24
C VAL A 299 4.94 -8.74 -9.03
N ALA A 300 4.00 -8.06 -8.36
CA ALA A 300 4.11 -6.63 -8.07
C ALA A 300 5.29 -6.30 -7.13
N ALA A 301 5.53 -7.11 -6.11
CA ALA A 301 6.66 -6.96 -5.19
C ALA A 301 8.00 -7.14 -5.92
N GLY A 302 8.09 -8.13 -6.82
CA GLY A 302 9.26 -8.36 -7.67
C GLY A 302 9.54 -7.18 -8.61
N GLU A 303 8.52 -6.64 -9.27
CA GLU A 303 8.63 -5.45 -10.11
C GLU A 303 9.11 -4.22 -9.31
N LEU A 304 8.60 -4.05 -8.10
CA LEU A 304 9.02 -2.96 -7.20
C LEU A 304 10.43 -3.17 -6.63
N GLY A 305 10.95 -4.40 -6.66
CA GLY A 305 12.19 -4.77 -5.98
C GLY A 305 12.12 -4.59 -4.46
N LEU A 306 10.95 -4.82 -3.87
CA LEU A 306 10.69 -4.68 -2.43
C LEU A 306 10.34 -6.05 -1.82
N SER A 307 10.65 -6.23 -0.54
CA SER A 307 10.31 -7.45 0.20
C SER A 307 9.46 -7.16 1.42
N SER A 308 8.51 -8.05 1.71
CA SER A 308 7.58 -7.92 2.84
C SER A 308 8.26 -8.17 4.18
N LEU A 309 7.67 -7.65 5.25
CA LEU A 309 8.10 -7.90 6.63
C LEU A 309 7.64 -9.28 7.13
N PHE A 310 6.49 -9.77 6.67
CA PHE A 310 5.86 -10.99 7.20
C PHE A 310 5.49 -12.02 6.14
N LEU A 311 5.57 -13.30 6.52
CA LEU A 311 5.00 -14.44 5.79
C LEU A 311 3.93 -15.07 6.70
N LEU A 312 2.65 -14.73 6.44
CA LEU A 312 1.52 -15.11 7.31
C LEU A 312 0.36 -15.76 6.54
N ASP A 313 0.56 -16.04 5.24
CA ASP A 313 -0.49 -16.57 4.34
C ASP A 313 -1.79 -15.74 4.34
N MET A 314 -1.66 -14.44 4.63
CA MET A 314 -2.78 -13.52 4.72
C MET A 314 -3.31 -13.11 3.34
N ARG A 315 -4.64 -12.96 3.25
CA ARG A 315 -5.36 -12.54 2.04
C ARG A 315 -6.73 -11.91 2.33
N LEU A 316 -6.88 -11.34 3.53
CA LEU A 316 -8.11 -10.66 3.93
C LEU A 316 -8.31 -9.33 3.21
N GLY A 317 -7.23 -8.53 3.08
CA GLY A 317 -7.31 -7.14 2.65
C GLY A 317 -7.62 -6.22 3.83
N GLU A 318 -8.40 -5.18 3.59
CA GLU A 318 -8.81 -4.16 4.58
C GLU A 318 -7.67 -3.33 5.18
N GLY A 319 -6.40 -3.54 4.78
CA GLY A 319 -5.26 -2.94 5.49
C GLY A 319 -4.86 -3.73 6.75
N SER A 320 -5.33 -4.97 6.90
CA SER A 320 -5.15 -5.77 8.12
C SER A 320 -3.70 -6.10 8.46
N GLY A 321 -2.78 -6.12 7.49
CA GLY A 321 -1.34 -6.26 7.74
C GLY A 321 -0.67 -4.97 8.24
N CYS A 322 -1.31 -3.81 8.07
CA CYS A 322 -0.69 -2.52 8.39
C CYS A 322 -0.44 -2.32 9.89
N PRO A 323 -1.40 -2.62 10.81
CA PRO A 323 -1.15 -2.49 12.24
C PRO A 323 0.06 -3.30 12.74
N LEU A 324 0.29 -4.50 12.21
CA LEU A 324 1.45 -5.32 12.53
C LEU A 324 2.77 -4.67 12.07
N ALA A 325 2.77 -4.13 10.84
CA ALA A 325 3.94 -3.45 10.29
C ALA A 325 4.27 -2.16 11.04
N PHE A 326 3.26 -1.45 11.57
CA PHE A 326 3.50 -0.29 12.43
C PHE A 326 4.27 -0.64 13.69
N GLU A 327 4.00 -1.80 14.31
CA GLU A 327 4.75 -2.24 15.48
C GLU A 327 6.20 -2.58 15.14
N VAL A 328 6.45 -3.23 14.00
CA VAL A 328 7.81 -3.50 13.54
C VAL A 328 8.57 -2.21 13.21
N ALA A 329 7.90 -1.24 12.58
CA ALA A 329 8.46 0.09 12.34
C ALA A 329 8.77 0.84 13.64
N ALA A 330 7.88 0.75 14.63
CA ALA A 330 8.06 1.33 15.96
C ALA A 330 9.22 0.68 16.72
N ALA A 331 9.34 -0.66 16.64
CA ALA A 331 10.45 -1.41 17.22
C ALA A 331 11.78 -1.04 16.56
N ALA A 332 11.84 -0.98 15.22
CA ALA A 332 13.01 -0.55 14.48
C ALA A 332 13.49 0.84 14.90
N CYS A 333 12.56 1.81 14.97
CA CYS A 333 12.85 3.16 15.45
C CYS A 333 13.30 3.19 16.92
N THR A 334 12.71 2.34 17.76
CA THR A 334 13.01 2.26 19.20
C THR A 334 14.40 1.72 19.46
N VAL A 335 14.81 0.67 18.75
CA VAL A 335 16.18 0.16 18.86
C VAL A 335 17.21 1.24 18.50
N MET A 336 17.05 1.91 17.35
CA MET A 336 17.97 2.99 16.93
C MET A 336 18.08 4.11 17.98
N ARG A 337 16.96 4.43 18.63
CA ARG A 337 16.88 5.53 19.60
C ARG A 337 17.45 5.14 20.96
N ASP A 338 17.05 3.99 21.50
CA ASP A 338 17.20 3.67 22.92
C ASP A 338 18.31 2.64 23.21
N MET A 339 18.77 1.89 22.22
CA MET A 339 19.89 0.97 22.40
C MET A 339 21.19 1.75 22.65
N ALA A 340 21.95 1.33 23.65
CA ALA A 340 23.25 1.90 23.95
C ALA A 340 24.22 1.71 22.78
N THR A 341 25.11 2.68 22.58
CA THR A 341 26.33 2.51 21.78
C THR A 341 27.33 1.60 22.46
N PHE A 342 28.30 1.09 21.71
CA PHE A 342 29.49 0.43 22.29
C PHE A 342 30.17 1.28 23.37
N ALA A 343 30.33 2.58 23.11
CA ALA A 343 30.92 3.52 24.04
C ALA A 343 30.11 3.68 25.34
N GLU A 344 28.78 3.83 25.23
CA GLU A 344 27.88 3.94 26.40
C GLU A 344 27.79 2.62 27.20
N ALA A 345 27.96 1.48 26.53
CA ALA A 345 27.96 0.16 27.15
C ALA A 345 29.34 -0.26 27.69
N GLU A 346 30.36 0.58 27.56
CA GLU A 346 31.76 0.29 27.93
C GLU A 346 32.32 -0.98 27.27
N ILE A 347 31.89 -1.27 26.03
CA ILE A 347 32.35 -2.41 25.24
C ILE A 347 33.41 -1.91 24.24
N ASN A 348 34.62 -2.46 24.31
CA ASN A 348 35.62 -2.30 23.26
C ASN A 348 35.19 -3.11 22.02
N ASP A 349 35.07 -2.45 20.87
CA ASP A 349 34.58 -3.00 19.61
C ASP A 349 35.68 -3.32 18.59
N ASP A 350 36.96 -3.34 19.00
CA ASP A 350 38.11 -3.64 18.12
C ASP A 350 37.99 -5.03 17.46
N TYR A 351 37.37 -5.99 18.17
CA TYR A 351 37.12 -7.34 17.64
C TYR A 351 36.12 -7.37 16.46
N LEU A 352 35.38 -6.27 16.24
CA LEU A 352 34.44 -6.14 15.12
C LEU A 352 35.09 -5.52 13.89
N GLU A 353 36.34 -5.05 13.92
CA GLU A 353 37.00 -4.46 12.74
C GLU A 353 37.05 -5.44 11.55
N GLU A 354 37.37 -6.72 11.82
CA GLU A 354 37.36 -7.77 10.78
C GLU A 354 35.96 -8.04 10.20
N ILE A 355 34.93 -7.82 11.00
CA ILE A 355 33.52 -8.03 10.65
C ILE A 355 32.92 -6.81 9.95
N ARG A 356 33.38 -5.59 10.26
CA ARG A 356 32.97 -4.36 9.56
C ARG A 356 33.53 -4.29 8.13
N GLY A 357 34.71 -4.87 7.91
CA GLY A 357 35.39 -4.87 6.61
C GLY A 357 34.96 -5.96 5.63
N LYS A 358 34.14 -6.92 6.06
CA LYS A 358 33.68 -8.06 5.27
C LYS A 358 32.19 -8.28 5.52
N ASP A 359 31.41 -8.57 4.49
CA ASP A 359 30.01 -8.99 4.65
C ASP A 359 29.95 -10.43 5.20
N CYS A 360 30.49 -10.64 6.41
CA CYS A 360 30.68 -11.94 7.05
C CYS A 360 29.36 -12.61 7.50
N PHE A 361 28.22 -11.96 7.25
CA PHE A 361 26.88 -12.44 7.64
C PHE A 361 26.03 -12.90 6.45
N THR A 362 26.52 -12.75 5.21
CA THR A 362 25.89 -13.35 4.03
C THR A 362 26.58 -14.68 3.70
N ALA A 363 25.79 -15.75 3.63
CA ALA A 363 26.22 -17.09 3.26
C ALA A 363 26.21 -17.29 1.74
#